data_AF-A0A9W6ZYE4-F1
#
_entry.id   AF-A0A9W6ZYE4-F1
#
_cell.length_a   1.000
_cell.length_b   1.000
_cell.length_c   1.000
_cell.angle_alpha   90.00
_cell.angle_beta   90.00
_cell.angle_gamma   90.00
#
_symmetry.space_group_name_H-M   'P 1'
#
loop_
_entity.id
_entity.type
_entity.pdbx_description
1 polymer ?
#
loop_
_entity_poly.entity_id
_entity_poly.type
_entity_poly.pdbx_seq_one_letter_code
_entity_poly.pdbx_strand_id
1 'polypeptide(L)'
;MPVVYELGKTINTPYGPGVCVSTGSRTNAGTEVVPAQIKLRSWTLANNKNPTLYTHNNDWEVQVPDITVGCDVKTPYGRGRVVRLEDTVEDVYEELPVCAEVLLTEWRLAGGSRARCYLGLKELEWVERKKFGELSSVEKIETANEKREEAKIPLSKNDLEAAAALYNQACFYLQTIDNESLFNNEDRAALLECMVACKNNGAMCSVKLKRWKEANQMATEAVMLLDAMYKQRGKMIHKCLNKMGLDDETLFHTWRCKGLYYASQARAEMKDYENAVELLKTAMALSGSVPSLASWDAKIKKLCAACKARAEALKKREKKAAKKMFGGGGGKEKKEEKKKVASPARKAAPDSPMSPIPPRFEPKGELIPPPAEKIKEFGGEVKKVDVEKEKEKEKEGEEEGVDSERKEEEEVGFLAEHGEALLVLGVGAVAIALIAWLRKK
;
A
#
# COMPACT_ATOMS: atom_id res chain seq x y z
N MET A 1 -10.65 30.02 -37.76
CA MET A 1 -9.49 30.42 -36.93
C MET A 1 -8.38 29.42 -37.20
N PRO A 2 -7.10 29.81 -37.26
CA PRO A 2 -6.02 28.84 -37.41
C PRO A 2 -6.11 27.83 -36.26
N VAL A 3 -5.95 26.54 -36.58
CA VAL A 3 -5.92 25.47 -35.59
C VAL A 3 -4.72 25.73 -34.69
N VAL A 4 -4.96 26.03 -33.42
CA VAL A 4 -3.88 26.18 -32.44
C VAL A 4 -3.69 24.81 -31.82
N TYR A 5 -2.46 24.31 -31.77
CA TYR A 5 -2.17 23.05 -31.09
C TYR A 5 -2.71 23.10 -29.65
N GLU A 6 -3.44 22.08 -29.24
CA GLU A 6 -3.93 22.00 -27.87
C GLU A 6 -2.76 21.69 -26.92
N LEU A 7 -2.78 22.33 -25.75
CA LEU A 7 -1.79 22.12 -24.70
C LEU A 7 -1.76 20.63 -24.31
N GLY A 8 -0.57 20.03 -24.24
CA GLY A 8 -0.37 18.65 -23.85
C GLY A 8 -0.51 17.61 -24.97
N LYS A 9 -1.01 17.97 -26.16
CA LYS A 9 -1.08 17.03 -27.29
C LYS A 9 0.31 16.76 -27.88
N THR A 10 0.51 15.52 -28.34
CA THR A 10 1.71 15.12 -29.08
C THR A 10 1.57 15.57 -30.52
N ILE A 11 2.58 16.23 -31.06
CA ILE A 11 2.64 16.75 -32.42
C ILE A 11 3.80 16.08 -33.12
N ASN A 12 3.55 15.56 -34.32
CA ASN A 12 4.60 15.05 -35.19
C ASN A 12 5.30 16.22 -35.88
N THR A 13 6.42 16.64 -35.31
CA THR A 13 7.26 17.68 -35.92
C THR A 13 8.24 17.05 -36.90
N PRO A 14 8.85 17.82 -37.81
CA PRO A 14 9.96 17.34 -38.65
C PRO A 14 11.16 16.80 -37.86
N TYR A 15 11.25 17.15 -36.58
CA TYR A 15 12.29 16.68 -35.65
C TYR A 15 11.80 15.51 -34.79
N GLY A 16 10.65 14.91 -35.08
CA GLY A 16 10.04 13.83 -34.32
C GLY A 16 8.93 14.31 -33.36
N PRO A 17 8.37 13.39 -32.55
CA PRO A 17 7.22 13.67 -31.71
C PRO A 17 7.57 14.62 -30.56
N GLY A 18 6.76 15.65 -30.35
CA GLY A 18 6.90 16.61 -29.25
C GLY A 18 5.57 16.96 -28.60
N VAL A 19 5.58 17.45 -27.36
CA VAL A 19 4.36 17.84 -26.62
C VAL A 19 4.19 19.35 -26.67
N CYS A 20 2.99 19.83 -27.01
CA CYS A 20 2.69 21.26 -26.91
C CYS A 20 2.70 21.72 -25.44
N VAL A 21 3.60 22.64 -25.09
CA VAL A 21 3.74 23.22 -23.74
C VAL A 21 3.09 24.59 -23.64
N SER A 22 3.05 25.33 -24.74
CA SER A 22 2.37 26.62 -24.83
C SER A 22 1.68 26.73 -26.17
N THR A 23 0.40 27.06 -26.13
CA THR A 23 -0.36 27.38 -27.32
C THR A 23 0.11 28.73 -27.86
N GLY A 24 0.33 28.82 -29.18
CA GLY A 24 0.62 30.09 -29.80
C GLY A 24 -0.61 30.99 -29.70
N SER A 25 -0.46 32.21 -29.17
CA SER A 25 -1.56 33.18 -29.09
C SER A 25 -1.30 34.37 -30.00
N ARG A 26 -2.36 34.91 -30.59
CA ARG A 26 -2.32 36.24 -31.20
C ARG A 26 -2.66 37.26 -30.13
N THR A 27 -1.88 38.32 -30.02
CA THR A 27 -2.24 39.48 -29.18
C THR A 27 -3.56 40.09 -29.68
N ASN A 28 -4.32 40.74 -28.79
CA ASN A 28 -5.60 41.39 -29.14
C ASN A 28 -5.47 42.45 -30.25
N ALA A 29 -4.25 42.97 -30.48
CA ALA A 29 -3.93 43.90 -31.55
C ALA A 29 -3.68 43.21 -32.92
N GLY A 30 -3.66 41.88 -32.98
CA GLY A 30 -3.47 41.09 -34.20
C GLY A 30 -2.06 41.12 -34.78
N THR A 31 -1.13 41.85 -34.17
CA THR A 31 0.20 42.16 -34.73
C THR A 31 1.30 41.19 -34.32
N GLU A 32 1.17 40.47 -33.21
CA GLU A 32 2.22 39.59 -32.71
C GLU A 32 1.68 38.16 -32.51
N VAL A 33 2.31 37.20 -33.19
CA VAL A 33 2.01 35.76 -33.07
C VAL A 33 3.04 35.18 -32.12
N VAL A 34 2.64 34.88 -30.89
CA VAL A 34 3.49 34.12 -29.95
C VAL A 34 3.67 32.71 -30.56
N PRO A 35 4.91 32.26 -30.82
CA PRO A 35 5.14 30.92 -31.35
C PRO A 35 4.66 29.86 -30.36
N ALA A 36 4.12 28.76 -30.88
CA ALA A 36 3.83 27.59 -30.07
C ALA A 36 5.15 26.99 -29.57
N GLN A 37 5.16 26.54 -28.31
CA GLN A 37 6.30 25.89 -27.69
C GLN A 37 6.04 24.38 -27.65
N ILE A 38 6.92 23.60 -28.28
CA ILE A 38 6.77 22.14 -28.40
C ILE A 38 8.02 21.48 -27.81
N LYS A 39 7.87 20.68 -26.76
CA LYS A 39 8.97 19.97 -26.11
C LYS A 39 9.17 18.61 -26.77
N LEU A 40 10.29 18.42 -27.47
CA LEU A 40 10.56 17.23 -28.27
C LEU A 40 10.87 16.02 -27.37
N ARG A 41 10.11 14.92 -27.49
CA ARG A 41 10.29 13.71 -26.66
C ARG A 41 11.44 12.82 -27.15
N SER A 42 11.67 12.79 -28.46
CA SER A 42 12.72 11.98 -29.10
C SER A 42 14.13 12.53 -28.93
N TRP A 43 14.29 13.72 -28.32
CA TRP A 43 15.58 14.38 -28.15
C TRP A 43 15.89 14.61 -26.67
N THR A 44 17.13 14.35 -26.30
CA THR A 44 17.68 14.63 -24.97
C THR A 44 18.98 15.41 -25.15
N LEU A 45 19.05 16.62 -24.58
CA LEU A 45 20.27 17.42 -24.57
C LEU A 45 21.30 16.82 -23.60
N ALA A 46 22.56 17.25 -23.70
CA ALA A 46 23.66 16.80 -22.82
C ALA A 46 23.40 17.03 -21.32
N ASN A 47 22.45 17.91 -20.96
CA ASN A 47 22.04 18.17 -19.58
C ASN A 47 20.83 17.33 -19.13
N ASN A 48 20.47 16.26 -19.86
CA ASN A 48 19.30 15.41 -19.63
C ASN A 48 17.95 16.15 -19.67
N LYS A 49 17.86 17.31 -20.32
CA LYS A 49 16.60 18.01 -20.59
C LYS A 49 16.19 17.84 -22.05
N ASN A 50 14.88 17.73 -22.29
CA ASN A 50 14.36 17.75 -23.66
C ASN A 50 14.40 19.18 -24.23
N PRO A 51 14.84 19.36 -25.49
CA PRO A 51 14.83 20.66 -26.14
C PRO A 51 13.39 21.14 -26.40
N THR A 52 13.23 22.47 -26.44
CA THR A 52 11.95 23.14 -26.75
C THR A 52 12.05 23.79 -28.13
N LEU A 53 11.15 23.39 -29.02
CA LEU A 53 10.98 23.92 -30.37
C LEU A 53 9.97 25.06 -30.34
N TYR A 54 10.35 26.23 -30.85
CA TYR A 54 9.47 27.37 -31.03
C TYR A 54 9.05 27.40 -32.49
N THR A 55 7.75 27.31 -32.77
CA THR A 55 7.24 27.25 -34.14
C THR A 55 6.06 28.19 -34.35
N HIS A 56 5.99 28.80 -35.53
CA HIS A 56 4.79 29.48 -36.03
C HIS A 56 3.96 28.58 -36.96
N ASN A 57 4.48 27.39 -37.30
CA ASN A 57 3.81 26.45 -38.18
C ASN A 57 2.75 25.67 -37.38
N ASN A 58 1.49 25.80 -37.80
CA ASN A 58 0.33 25.14 -37.19
C ASN A 58 -0.19 23.96 -38.02
N ASP A 59 0.56 23.55 -39.05
CA ASP A 59 0.13 22.55 -40.03
C ASP A 59 0.70 21.15 -39.73
N TRP A 60 1.32 20.95 -38.57
CA TRP A 60 1.85 19.64 -38.19
C TRP A 60 0.75 18.74 -37.67
N GLU A 61 0.84 17.45 -38.04
CA GLU A 61 -0.14 16.47 -37.64
C GLU A 61 -0.05 16.22 -36.13
N VAL A 62 -1.18 16.40 -35.45
CA VAL A 62 -1.31 16.01 -34.04
C VAL A 62 -1.33 14.50 -34.01
N GLN A 63 -0.27 13.90 -33.46
CA GLN A 63 -0.21 12.46 -33.27
C GLN A 63 -1.22 12.10 -32.17
N VAL A 64 -2.35 11.55 -32.58
CA VAL A 64 -3.25 10.86 -31.64
C VAL A 64 -2.47 9.64 -31.14
N PRO A 65 -2.25 9.48 -29.82
CA PRO A 65 -1.54 8.31 -29.32
C PRO A 65 -2.29 7.06 -29.76
N ASP A 66 -1.56 6.04 -30.21
CA ASP A 66 -2.15 4.76 -30.54
C ASP A 66 -2.92 4.26 -29.32
N ILE A 67 -4.22 4.05 -29.50
CA ILE A 67 -5.11 3.58 -28.45
C ILE A 67 -4.70 2.15 -28.13
N THR A 68 -4.12 1.96 -26.95
CA THR A 68 -3.66 0.65 -26.46
C THR A 68 -4.49 0.21 -25.26
N VAL A 69 -4.42 -1.08 -24.93
CA VAL A 69 -5.05 -1.62 -23.72
C VAL A 69 -4.51 -0.89 -22.49
N GLY A 70 -5.41 -0.39 -21.65
CA GLY A 70 -5.10 0.41 -20.47
C GLY A 70 -5.13 1.92 -20.68
N CYS A 71 -5.26 2.42 -21.91
CA CYS A 71 -5.47 3.84 -22.17
C CYS A 71 -6.85 4.29 -21.65
N ASP A 72 -6.89 5.49 -21.06
CA ASP A 72 -8.14 6.19 -20.78
C ASP A 72 -8.59 6.90 -22.06
N VAL A 73 -9.87 6.76 -22.39
CA VAL A 73 -10.48 7.27 -23.62
C VAL A 73 -11.80 7.96 -23.30
N LYS A 74 -12.16 8.94 -24.12
CA LYS A 74 -13.50 9.53 -24.15
C LYS A 74 -14.29 8.81 -25.24
N THR A 75 -15.48 8.38 -24.85
CA THR A 75 -16.46 7.73 -25.71
C THR A 75 -17.68 8.63 -25.86
N PRO A 76 -18.61 8.32 -26.79
CA PRO A 76 -19.93 8.96 -26.84
C PRO A 76 -20.71 8.85 -25.53
N TYR A 77 -20.38 7.85 -24.70
CA TYR A 77 -20.99 7.59 -23.40
C TYR A 77 -20.16 8.12 -22.23
N GLY A 78 -19.18 9.00 -22.46
CA GLY A 78 -18.31 9.55 -21.38
C GLY A 78 -16.96 8.86 -21.29
N ARG A 79 -16.23 9.08 -20.19
CA ARG A 79 -14.88 8.52 -20.02
C ARG A 79 -14.92 7.02 -19.73
N GLY A 80 -13.93 6.30 -20.25
CA GLY A 80 -13.70 4.90 -19.98
C GLY A 80 -12.24 4.50 -20.17
N ARG A 81 -11.94 3.22 -19.90
CA ARG A 81 -10.62 2.63 -20.12
C ARG A 81 -10.71 1.45 -21.07
N VAL A 82 -9.78 1.38 -22.02
CA VAL A 82 -9.69 0.25 -22.95
C VAL A 82 -9.22 -0.99 -22.19
N VAL A 83 -10.03 -2.05 -22.18
CA VAL A 83 -9.74 -3.32 -21.51
C VAL A 83 -9.20 -4.34 -22.48
N ARG A 84 -9.74 -4.37 -23.70
CA ARG A 84 -9.34 -5.30 -24.75
C ARG A 84 -9.43 -4.61 -26.10
N LEU A 85 -8.48 -4.91 -26.96
CA LEU A 85 -8.56 -4.63 -28.39
C LEU A 85 -8.78 -5.99 -29.06
N GLU A 86 -9.85 -6.10 -29.84
CA GLU A 86 -10.07 -7.27 -30.68
C GLU A 86 -9.46 -6.98 -32.04
N ASP A 87 -8.36 -7.67 -32.33
CA ASP A 87 -7.78 -7.69 -33.66
C ASP A 87 -8.82 -8.26 -34.64
N THR A 88 -8.91 -7.65 -35.81
CA THR A 88 -9.82 -8.08 -36.85
C THR A 88 -9.58 -9.56 -37.15
N VAL A 89 -10.61 -10.39 -36.99
CA VAL A 89 -10.55 -11.76 -37.49
C VAL A 89 -10.47 -11.65 -39.01
N GLU A 90 -9.40 -12.21 -39.58
CA GLU A 90 -9.08 -12.22 -41.02
C GLU A 90 -10.07 -13.12 -41.80
N ASP A 91 -11.38 -12.91 -41.63
CA ASP A 91 -12.42 -13.64 -42.36
C ASP A 91 -12.62 -12.97 -43.74
N VAL A 92 -11.73 -13.35 -44.66
CA VAL A 92 -11.75 -13.47 -46.14
C VAL A 92 -12.50 -12.45 -47.02
N TYR A 93 -13.50 -11.70 -46.56
CA TYR A 93 -14.30 -10.85 -47.45
C TYR A 93 -14.57 -9.40 -47.00
N GLU A 94 -14.41 -9.02 -45.72
CA GLU A 94 -14.54 -7.60 -45.30
C GLU A 94 -13.59 -7.24 -44.15
N GLU A 95 -12.76 -6.20 -44.32
CA GLU A 95 -11.97 -5.60 -43.24
C GLU A 95 -12.91 -4.96 -42.20
N LEU A 96 -13.36 -5.74 -41.22
CA LEU A 96 -14.12 -5.18 -40.11
C LEU A 96 -13.24 -4.21 -39.31
N PRO A 97 -13.79 -3.07 -38.85
CA PRO A 97 -13.02 -2.13 -38.05
C PRO A 97 -12.61 -2.78 -36.73
N VAL A 98 -11.35 -2.59 -36.32
CA VAL A 98 -10.85 -2.97 -34.99
C VAL A 98 -11.79 -2.42 -33.94
N CYS A 99 -12.33 -3.31 -33.11
CA CYS A 99 -13.26 -2.98 -32.04
C CYS A 99 -12.53 -3.01 -30.69
N ALA A 100 -12.81 -2.02 -29.87
CA ALA A 100 -12.27 -1.89 -28.53
C ALA A 100 -13.36 -2.18 -27.49
N GLU A 101 -13.07 -3.06 -26.53
CA GLU A 101 -13.86 -3.21 -25.31
C GLU A 101 -13.43 -2.12 -24.33
N VAL A 102 -14.34 -1.17 -24.08
CA VAL A 102 -14.10 -0.04 -23.18
C VAL A 102 -14.95 -0.19 -21.92
N LEU A 103 -14.32 -0.04 -20.76
CA LEU A 103 -14.96 -0.04 -19.46
C LEU A 103 -15.19 1.40 -19.02
N LEU A 104 -16.45 1.84 -18.99
CA LEU A 104 -16.80 3.20 -18.64
C LEU A 104 -16.48 3.48 -17.16
N THR A 105 -15.77 4.57 -16.88
CA THR A 105 -15.39 4.98 -15.51
C THR A 105 -16.46 5.88 -14.87
N GLU A 106 -17.19 6.63 -15.68
CA GLU A 106 -18.23 7.55 -15.23
C GLU A 106 -19.62 6.90 -15.12
N TRP A 107 -19.77 5.67 -15.62
CA TRP A 107 -21.04 4.95 -15.65
C TRP A 107 -21.01 3.68 -14.80
N ARG A 108 -21.97 3.58 -13.89
CA ARG A 108 -22.23 2.40 -13.08
C ARG A 108 -23.65 1.92 -13.26
N LEU A 109 -23.80 0.61 -13.41
CA LEU A 109 -25.09 -0.06 -13.44
C LEU A 109 -25.69 -0.09 -12.03
N ALA A 110 -27.00 -0.38 -11.92
CA ALA A 110 -27.73 -0.46 -10.66
C ALA A 110 -27.21 -1.52 -9.64
N GLY A 111 -26.16 -2.28 -9.99
CA GLY A 111 -25.44 -3.19 -9.10
C GLY A 111 -24.02 -2.73 -8.75
N GLY A 112 -23.63 -1.49 -9.08
CA GLY A 112 -22.28 -0.97 -8.86
C GLY A 112 -21.24 -1.41 -9.89
N SER A 113 -21.56 -2.38 -10.75
CA SER A 113 -20.70 -2.82 -11.86
C SER A 113 -20.50 -1.73 -12.90
N ARG A 114 -19.28 -1.63 -13.45
CA ARG A 114 -18.95 -0.72 -14.55
C ARG A 114 -19.58 -1.22 -15.85
N ALA A 115 -20.13 -0.29 -16.63
CA ALA A 115 -20.67 -0.60 -17.94
C ALA A 115 -19.52 -0.88 -18.93
N ARG A 116 -19.71 -1.89 -19.79
CA ARG A 116 -18.80 -2.22 -20.89
C ARG A 116 -19.46 -1.85 -22.20
N CYS A 117 -18.73 -1.21 -23.08
CA CYS A 117 -19.14 -0.95 -24.45
C CYS A 117 -18.11 -1.48 -25.45
N TYR A 118 -18.58 -1.83 -26.64
CA TYR A 118 -17.76 -2.25 -27.77
C TYR A 118 -17.88 -1.15 -28.81
N LEU A 119 -16.77 -0.48 -29.10
CA LEU A 119 -16.73 0.71 -29.93
C LEU A 119 -15.65 0.59 -31.00
N GLY A 120 -15.88 1.18 -32.16
CA GLY A 120 -14.84 1.28 -33.18
C GLY A 120 -13.74 2.26 -32.73
N LEU A 121 -12.48 2.02 -33.12
CA LEU A 121 -11.38 2.91 -32.75
C LEU A 121 -11.60 4.38 -33.16
N LYS A 122 -12.33 4.63 -34.25
CA LYS A 122 -12.68 5.99 -34.72
C LYS A 122 -13.63 6.74 -33.78
N GLU A 123 -14.34 6.03 -32.91
CA GLU A 123 -15.27 6.60 -31.93
C GLU A 123 -14.59 6.90 -30.58
N LEU A 124 -13.32 6.54 -30.45
CA LEU A 124 -12.54 6.73 -29.25
C LEU A 124 -11.60 7.91 -29.40
N GLU A 125 -11.65 8.82 -28.44
CA GLU A 125 -10.68 9.91 -28.31
C GLU A 125 -9.76 9.59 -27.13
N TRP A 126 -8.44 9.56 -27.35
CA TRP A 126 -7.50 9.38 -26.24
C TRP A 126 -7.60 10.53 -25.25
N VAL A 127 -7.60 10.21 -23.96
CA VAL A 127 -7.63 11.20 -22.89
C VAL A 127 -6.50 10.92 -21.90
N GLU A 128 -5.89 12.01 -21.41
CA GLU A 128 -4.91 11.90 -20.35
C GLU A 128 -5.55 11.35 -19.07
N ARG A 129 -4.85 10.40 -18.43
CA ARG A 129 -5.26 9.84 -17.14
C ARG A 129 -5.37 10.95 -16.12
N LYS A 130 -6.50 10.99 -15.42
CA LYS A 130 -6.75 11.96 -14.34
C LYS A 130 -5.62 11.90 -13.31
N LYS A 131 -5.15 13.08 -12.90
CA LYS A 131 -4.18 13.19 -11.81
C LYS A 131 -4.86 12.82 -10.50
N PHE A 132 -4.07 12.45 -9.49
CA PHE A 132 -4.57 12.04 -8.17
C PHE A 132 -5.61 13.02 -7.57
N GLY A 133 -5.37 14.32 -7.67
CA GLY A 133 -6.28 15.35 -7.14
C GLY A 133 -7.58 15.53 -7.94
N GLU A 134 -7.64 15.01 -9.17
CA GLU A 134 -8.80 15.10 -10.07
C GLU A 134 -9.70 13.87 -9.96
N LEU A 135 -9.24 12.81 -9.27
CA LEU A 135 -10.02 11.59 -9.07
C LEU A 135 -11.13 11.83 -8.04
N SER A 136 -12.36 11.48 -8.43
CA SER A 136 -13.48 11.38 -7.50
C SER A 136 -13.23 10.29 -6.46
N SER A 137 -13.95 10.33 -5.34
CA SER A 137 -13.84 9.31 -4.29
C SER A 137 -14.10 7.89 -4.80
N VAL A 138 -15.05 7.73 -5.73
CA VAL A 138 -15.34 6.44 -6.37
C VAL A 138 -14.18 6.00 -7.27
N GLU A 139 -13.63 6.90 -8.08
CA GLU A 139 -12.46 6.59 -8.93
C GLU A 139 -11.21 6.26 -8.10
N LYS A 140 -11.06 6.85 -6.91
CA LYS A 140 -9.99 6.48 -5.96
C LYS A 140 -10.16 5.06 -5.45
N ILE A 141 -11.38 4.63 -5.11
CA ILE A 141 -11.67 3.24 -4.71
C ILE A 141 -11.37 2.28 -5.85
N GLU A 142 -11.75 2.62 -7.08
CA GLU A 142 -11.44 1.81 -8.25
C GLU A 142 -9.94 1.71 -8.51
N THR A 143 -9.23 2.83 -8.46
CA THR A 143 -7.77 2.86 -8.66
C THR A 143 -7.06 2.04 -7.58
N ALA A 144 -7.53 2.07 -6.34
CA ALA A 144 -7.02 1.24 -5.27
C ALA A 144 -7.27 -0.26 -5.53
N ASN A 145 -8.45 -0.63 -6.04
CA ASN A 145 -8.74 -2.00 -6.44
C ASN A 145 -7.88 -2.46 -7.63
N GLU A 146 -7.61 -1.59 -8.60
CA GLU A 146 -6.68 -1.90 -9.70
C GLU A 146 -5.27 -2.19 -9.16
N LYS A 147 -4.78 -1.37 -8.22
CA LYS A 147 -3.49 -1.61 -7.56
C LYS A 147 -3.48 -2.90 -6.75
N ARG A 148 -4.60 -3.26 -6.12
CA ARG A 148 -4.79 -4.54 -5.42
C ARG A 148 -4.70 -5.73 -6.38
N GLU A 149 -5.26 -5.62 -7.58
CA GLU A 149 -5.19 -6.66 -8.62
C GLU A 149 -3.79 -6.74 -9.25
N GLU A 150 -3.17 -5.59 -9.55
CA GLU A 150 -1.78 -5.50 -10.04
C GLU A 150 -0.81 -6.18 -9.05
N ALA A 151 -1.05 -6.05 -7.74
CA ALA A 151 -0.23 -6.65 -6.69
C ALA A 151 -0.22 -8.19 -6.71
N LYS A 152 -1.19 -8.84 -7.37
CA LYS A 152 -1.22 -10.31 -7.52
C LYS A 152 -0.07 -10.82 -8.40
N ILE A 153 0.36 -10.04 -9.39
CA ILE A 153 1.44 -10.40 -10.31
C ILE A 153 2.79 -10.53 -9.57
N PRO A 154 3.31 -9.50 -8.88
CA PRO A 154 4.54 -9.64 -8.11
C PRO A 154 4.39 -10.66 -6.98
N LEU A 155 3.20 -10.78 -6.38
CA LEU A 155 2.95 -11.78 -5.34
C LEU A 155 3.07 -13.23 -5.85
N SER A 156 2.61 -13.52 -7.07
CA SER A 156 2.83 -14.82 -7.71
C SER A 156 4.29 -15.11 -8.05
N LYS A 157 5.11 -14.05 -8.19
CA LYS A 157 6.56 -14.13 -8.41
C LYS A 157 7.36 -14.10 -7.09
N ASN A 158 6.68 -14.13 -5.94
CA ASN A 158 7.25 -13.93 -4.61
C ASN A 158 8.03 -12.60 -4.45
N ASP A 159 7.75 -11.61 -5.29
CA ASP A 159 8.28 -10.24 -5.15
C ASP A 159 7.41 -9.47 -4.15
N LEU A 160 7.73 -9.69 -2.88
CA LEU A 160 6.97 -9.13 -1.76
C LEU A 160 7.13 -7.61 -1.63
N GLU A 161 8.25 -7.04 -2.08
CA GLU A 161 8.50 -5.60 -1.99
C GLU A 161 7.64 -4.84 -2.99
N ALA A 162 7.60 -5.29 -4.25
CA ALA A 162 6.73 -4.70 -5.25
C ALA A 162 5.25 -4.85 -4.88
N ALA A 163 4.85 -6.01 -4.36
CA ALA A 163 3.48 -6.24 -3.87
C ALA A 163 3.13 -5.30 -2.70
N ALA A 164 4.02 -5.17 -1.71
CA ALA A 164 3.82 -4.24 -0.59
C ALA A 164 3.72 -2.79 -1.05
N ALA A 165 4.54 -2.37 -2.02
CA ALA A 165 4.48 -1.03 -2.60
C ALA A 165 3.12 -0.74 -3.25
N LEU A 166 2.54 -1.71 -3.98
CA LEU A 166 1.23 -1.58 -4.60
C LEU A 166 0.09 -1.52 -3.57
N TYR A 167 0.14 -2.34 -2.50
CA TYR A 167 -0.84 -2.25 -1.41
C TYR A 167 -0.75 -0.92 -0.65
N ASN A 168 0.46 -0.39 -0.46
CA ASN A 168 0.68 0.93 0.14
C ASN A 168 0.10 2.06 -0.73
N GLN A 169 0.33 2.00 -2.05
CA GLN A 169 -0.29 2.92 -2.99
C GLN A 169 -1.81 2.84 -2.91
N ALA A 170 -2.39 1.63 -2.92
CA ALA A 170 -3.83 1.43 -2.77
C ALA A 170 -4.37 2.07 -1.48
N CYS A 171 -3.72 1.82 -0.33
CA CYS A 171 -4.10 2.40 0.95
C CYS A 171 -4.03 3.94 0.93
N PHE A 172 -3.03 4.52 0.27
CA PHE A 172 -2.91 5.97 0.11
C PHE A 172 -4.13 6.56 -0.61
N TYR A 173 -4.56 5.97 -1.73
CA TYR A 173 -5.78 6.42 -2.42
C TYR A 173 -6.99 6.42 -1.48
N LEU A 174 -7.19 5.33 -0.75
CA LEU A 174 -8.35 5.13 0.12
C LEU A 174 -8.35 6.07 1.33
N GLN A 175 -7.19 6.35 1.93
CA GLN A 175 -7.07 7.24 3.10
C GLN A 175 -7.38 8.71 2.79
N THR A 176 -7.31 9.12 1.52
CA THR A 176 -7.64 10.50 1.11
C THR A 176 -9.11 10.71 0.76
N ILE A 177 -9.94 9.67 0.93
CA ILE A 177 -11.38 9.78 0.72
C ILE A 177 -12.01 10.30 2.00
N ASP A 178 -12.71 11.42 1.88
CA ASP A 178 -13.55 11.92 2.95
C ASP A 178 -14.84 11.09 3.03
N ASN A 179 -15.24 10.70 4.24
CA ASN A 179 -16.49 9.96 4.47
C ASN A 179 -17.72 10.76 4.02
N GLU A 180 -17.65 12.10 4.07
CA GLU A 180 -18.75 12.98 3.64
C GLU A 180 -18.91 13.01 2.11
N SER A 181 -17.84 12.72 1.37
CA SER A 181 -17.85 12.69 -0.10
C SER A 181 -18.54 11.45 -0.69
N LEU A 182 -18.81 10.42 0.13
CA LEU A 182 -19.50 9.21 -0.28
C LEU A 182 -20.99 9.31 0.09
N PHE A 183 -21.83 9.51 -0.93
CA PHE A 183 -23.27 9.76 -0.76
C PHE A 183 -24.11 8.48 -0.59
N ASN A 184 -23.66 7.34 -1.09
CA ASN A 184 -24.40 6.07 -1.04
C ASN A 184 -23.77 5.05 -0.07
N ASN A 185 -24.52 4.03 0.31
CA ASN A 185 -24.01 3.01 1.23
C ASN A 185 -23.16 1.95 0.50
N GLU A 186 -23.38 1.79 -0.79
CA GLU A 186 -22.67 0.88 -1.69
C GLU A 186 -21.19 1.27 -1.84
N ASP A 187 -20.89 2.55 -2.09
CA ASP A 187 -19.52 3.04 -2.21
C ASP A 187 -18.81 3.04 -0.85
N ARG A 188 -19.53 3.30 0.25
CA ARG A 188 -19.00 3.15 1.61
C ARG A 188 -18.66 1.69 1.93
N ALA A 189 -19.51 0.75 1.51
CA ALA A 189 -19.23 -0.68 1.61
C ALA A 189 -18.01 -1.07 0.76
N ALA A 190 -17.93 -0.60 -0.49
CA ALA A 190 -16.80 -0.84 -1.37
C ALA A 190 -15.48 -0.25 -0.83
N LEU A 191 -15.52 0.95 -0.23
CA LEU A 191 -14.39 1.55 0.46
C LEU A 191 -13.91 0.67 1.61
N LEU A 192 -14.81 0.25 2.50
CA LEU A 192 -14.47 -0.58 3.65
C LEU A 192 -13.91 -1.94 3.25
N GLU A 193 -14.54 -2.60 2.27
CA GLU A 193 -14.04 -3.86 1.69
C GLU A 193 -12.60 -3.70 1.20
N CYS A 194 -12.37 -2.69 0.34
CA CYS A 194 -11.08 -2.46 -0.28
C CYS A 194 -10.01 -2.11 0.76
N MET A 195 -10.34 -1.25 1.74
CA MET A 195 -9.43 -0.89 2.83
C MET A 195 -9.00 -2.10 3.66
N VAL A 196 -9.96 -2.94 4.08
CA VAL A 196 -9.64 -4.11 4.92
C VAL A 196 -8.82 -5.12 4.12
N ALA A 197 -9.19 -5.38 2.86
CA ALA A 197 -8.45 -6.30 1.99
C ALA A 197 -7.00 -5.82 1.74
N CYS A 198 -6.81 -4.55 1.34
CA CYS A 198 -5.48 -3.97 1.11
C CYS A 198 -4.63 -3.97 2.38
N LYS A 199 -5.19 -3.62 3.55
CA LYS A 199 -4.44 -3.61 4.81
C LYS A 199 -4.06 -5.01 5.29
N ASN A 200 -4.95 -6.00 5.17
CA ASN A 200 -4.63 -7.38 5.52
C ASN A 200 -3.54 -7.97 4.62
N ASN A 201 -3.64 -7.75 3.30
CA ASN A 201 -2.65 -8.23 2.35
C ASN A 201 -1.31 -7.49 2.50
N GLY A 202 -1.35 -6.17 2.72
CA GLY A 202 -0.17 -5.36 3.01
C GLY A 202 0.52 -5.82 4.30
N ALA A 203 -0.24 -6.06 5.38
CA ALA A 203 0.30 -6.59 6.62
C ALA A 203 0.99 -7.95 6.43
N MET A 204 0.39 -8.85 5.64
CA MET A 204 1.00 -10.14 5.29
C MET A 204 2.34 -9.95 4.57
N CYS A 205 2.40 -9.08 3.55
CA CYS A 205 3.65 -8.76 2.86
C CYS A 205 4.70 -8.17 3.83
N SER A 206 4.30 -7.21 4.68
CA SER A 206 5.20 -6.60 5.66
C SER A 206 5.70 -7.58 6.72
N VAL A 207 4.89 -8.55 7.16
CA VAL A 207 5.34 -9.65 8.04
C VAL A 207 6.44 -10.46 7.36
N LYS A 208 6.23 -10.87 6.09
CA LYS A 208 7.22 -11.66 5.36
C LYS A 208 8.52 -10.89 5.12
N LEU A 209 8.42 -9.57 4.89
CA LEU A 209 9.56 -8.66 4.77
C LEU A 209 10.18 -8.27 6.12
N LYS A 210 9.69 -8.80 7.24
CA LYS A 210 10.14 -8.47 8.61
C LYS A 210 10.00 -6.97 8.96
N ARG A 211 9.09 -6.26 8.30
CA ARG A 211 8.74 -4.85 8.58
C ARG A 211 7.68 -4.79 9.69
N TRP A 212 8.06 -5.21 10.89
CA TRP A 212 7.13 -5.48 11.99
C TRP A 212 6.25 -4.30 12.41
N LYS A 213 6.79 -3.07 12.42
CA LYS A 213 6.03 -1.87 12.78
C LYS A 213 4.89 -1.60 11.80
N GLU A 214 5.19 -1.62 10.51
CA GLU A 214 4.23 -1.43 9.42
C GLU A 214 3.18 -2.54 9.43
N ALA A 215 3.62 -3.80 9.57
CA ALA A 215 2.72 -4.95 9.68
C ALA A 215 1.72 -4.81 10.84
N ASN A 216 2.19 -4.44 12.03
CA ASN A 216 1.34 -4.24 13.19
C ASN A 216 0.35 -3.08 12.98
N GLN A 217 0.79 -1.98 12.37
CA GLN A 217 -0.07 -0.84 12.07
C GLN A 217 -1.20 -1.23 11.13
N MET A 218 -0.88 -1.77 9.95
CA MET A 218 -1.89 -2.16 8.96
C MET A 218 -2.86 -3.21 9.49
N ALA A 219 -2.35 -4.25 10.17
CA ALA A 219 -3.18 -5.31 10.72
C ALA A 219 -4.11 -4.80 11.83
N THR A 220 -3.62 -3.93 12.72
CA THR A 220 -4.45 -3.33 13.77
C THR A 220 -5.54 -2.44 13.17
N GLU A 221 -5.20 -1.62 12.17
CA GLU A 221 -6.17 -0.77 11.49
C GLU A 221 -7.26 -1.59 10.75
N ALA A 222 -6.89 -2.71 10.14
CA ALA A 222 -7.85 -3.63 9.52
C ALA A 222 -8.82 -4.23 10.56
N VAL A 223 -8.29 -4.71 11.70
CA VAL A 223 -9.11 -5.24 12.80
C VAL A 223 -10.03 -4.17 13.38
N MET A 224 -9.55 -2.94 13.56
CA MET A 224 -10.36 -1.83 14.05
C MET A 224 -11.55 -1.52 13.13
N LEU A 225 -11.34 -1.53 11.81
CA LEU A 225 -12.41 -1.33 10.84
C LEU A 225 -13.45 -2.47 10.92
N LEU A 226 -12.99 -3.72 11.02
CA LEU A 226 -13.87 -4.89 11.18
C LEU A 226 -14.66 -4.86 12.50
N ASP A 227 -14.03 -4.46 13.61
CA ASP A 227 -14.68 -4.31 14.91
C ASP A 227 -15.74 -3.20 14.90
N ALA A 228 -15.42 -2.07 14.27
CA ALA A 228 -16.37 -0.98 14.07
C ALA A 228 -17.56 -1.43 13.22
N MET A 229 -17.29 -2.17 12.14
CA MET A 229 -18.32 -2.73 11.27
C MET A 229 -19.18 -3.79 11.97
N TYR A 230 -18.60 -4.62 12.84
CA TYR A 230 -19.35 -5.61 13.62
C TYR A 230 -20.39 -4.97 14.54
N LYS A 231 -20.06 -3.81 15.14
CA LYS A 231 -21.02 -3.01 15.93
C LYS A 231 -22.16 -2.44 15.06
N GLN A 232 -21.95 -2.33 13.75
CA GLN A 232 -22.93 -1.87 12.77
C GLN A 232 -23.57 -3.02 11.98
N ARG A 233 -23.41 -4.28 12.43
CA ARG A 233 -24.00 -5.46 11.80
C ARG A 233 -25.52 -5.31 11.64
N GLY A 234 -26.04 -5.71 10.50
CA GLY A 234 -27.45 -5.58 10.11
C GLY A 234 -27.86 -4.22 9.54
N LYS A 235 -26.97 -3.21 9.57
CA LYS A 235 -27.25 -1.89 8.97
C LYS A 235 -26.99 -1.88 7.46
N MET A 236 -27.32 -0.78 6.80
CA MET A 236 -27.30 -0.67 5.34
C MET A 236 -25.95 -1.02 4.72
N ILE A 237 -24.84 -0.52 5.24
CA ILE A 237 -23.49 -0.83 4.74
C ILE A 237 -23.20 -2.33 4.84
N HIS A 238 -23.52 -2.97 5.97
CA HIS A 238 -23.35 -4.42 6.14
C HIS A 238 -24.24 -5.22 5.17
N LYS A 239 -25.48 -4.78 4.94
CA LYS A 239 -26.35 -5.37 3.92
C LYS A 239 -25.76 -5.24 2.51
N CYS A 240 -25.13 -4.11 2.18
CA CYS A 240 -24.44 -3.92 0.90
C CYS A 240 -23.24 -4.87 0.76
N LEU A 241 -22.43 -5.06 1.81
CA LEU A 241 -21.34 -6.05 1.81
C LEU A 241 -21.84 -7.48 1.59
N ASN A 242 -22.94 -7.88 2.24
CA ASN A 242 -23.55 -9.19 2.00
C ASN A 242 -24.01 -9.35 0.53
N LYS A 243 -24.55 -8.29 -0.10
CA LYS A 243 -24.91 -8.31 -1.54
C LYS A 243 -23.69 -8.44 -2.45
N MET A 244 -22.52 -7.98 -2.00
CA MET A 244 -21.24 -8.17 -2.70
C MET A 244 -20.65 -9.58 -2.48
N GLY A 245 -21.34 -10.47 -1.76
CA GLY A 245 -20.89 -11.83 -1.49
C GLY A 245 -19.96 -11.96 -0.27
N LEU A 246 -19.86 -10.91 0.56
CA LEU A 246 -19.04 -10.93 1.77
C LEU A 246 -19.93 -11.18 2.98
N ASP A 247 -19.99 -12.44 3.39
CA ASP A 247 -20.76 -12.87 4.54
C ASP A 247 -20.04 -12.61 5.88
N ASP A 248 -20.77 -12.86 6.97
CA ASP A 248 -20.28 -12.66 8.33
C ASP A 248 -19.11 -13.61 8.69
N GLU A 249 -19.06 -14.79 8.08
CA GLU A 249 -17.95 -15.72 8.23
C GLU A 249 -16.68 -15.11 7.63
N THR A 250 -16.75 -14.65 6.38
CA THR A 250 -15.62 -14.04 5.68
C THR A 250 -15.12 -12.78 6.39
N LEU A 251 -16.02 -11.85 6.72
CA LEU A 251 -15.65 -10.55 7.29
C LEU A 251 -15.18 -10.67 8.74
N PHE A 252 -16.02 -11.27 9.61
CA PHE A 252 -15.82 -11.20 11.05
C PHE A 252 -15.08 -12.40 11.64
N HIS A 253 -14.91 -13.48 10.87
CA HIS A 253 -14.09 -14.62 11.26
C HIS A 253 -12.81 -14.63 10.43
N THR A 254 -12.87 -14.89 9.12
CA THR A 254 -11.67 -15.11 8.30
C THR A 254 -10.76 -13.88 8.23
N TRP A 255 -11.28 -12.73 7.80
CA TRP A 255 -10.48 -11.52 7.64
C TRP A 255 -10.02 -10.95 8.97
N ARG A 256 -10.88 -10.99 9.99
CA ARG A 256 -10.56 -10.55 11.35
C ARG A 256 -9.48 -11.42 11.99
N CYS A 257 -9.59 -12.75 11.84
CA CYS A 257 -8.63 -13.71 12.35
C CYS A 257 -7.24 -13.52 11.72
N LYS A 258 -7.18 -13.32 10.39
CA LYS A 258 -5.94 -12.98 9.67
C LYS A 258 -5.31 -11.70 10.20
N GLY A 259 -6.08 -10.63 10.36
CA GLY A 259 -5.60 -9.37 10.91
C GLY A 259 -5.05 -9.52 12.34
N LEU A 260 -5.78 -10.21 13.22
CA LEU A 260 -5.33 -10.50 14.59
C LEU A 260 -4.03 -11.31 14.60
N TYR A 261 -3.92 -12.33 13.74
CA TYR A 261 -2.72 -13.15 13.62
C TYR A 261 -1.49 -12.32 13.20
N TYR A 262 -1.59 -11.51 12.13
CA TYR A 262 -0.47 -10.70 11.66
C TYR A 262 -0.06 -9.62 12.67
N ALA A 263 -1.03 -8.97 13.33
CA ALA A 263 -0.74 -8.01 14.41
C ALA A 263 0.00 -8.70 15.57
N SER A 264 -0.45 -9.89 15.98
CA SER A 264 0.17 -10.66 17.05
C SER A 264 1.60 -11.10 16.70
N GLN A 265 1.81 -11.58 15.48
CA GLN A 265 3.12 -11.99 14.99
C GLN A 265 4.10 -10.81 15.00
N ALA A 266 3.68 -9.66 14.49
CA ALA A 266 4.49 -8.45 14.52
C ALA A 266 4.83 -7.99 15.95
N ARG A 267 3.85 -8.00 16.87
CA ARG A 267 4.09 -7.66 18.29
C ARG A 267 5.04 -8.62 18.99
N ALA A 268 4.92 -9.93 18.71
CA ALA A 268 5.81 -10.94 19.25
C ALA A 268 7.28 -10.68 18.83
N GLU A 269 7.52 -10.29 17.57
CA GLU A 269 8.86 -9.96 17.08
C GLU A 269 9.37 -8.62 17.64
N MET A 270 8.47 -7.69 17.98
CA MET A 270 8.79 -6.47 18.74
C MET A 270 8.97 -6.72 20.26
N LYS A 271 8.95 -7.98 20.71
CA LYS A 271 9.05 -8.41 22.12
C LYS A 271 7.90 -7.96 23.02
N ASP A 272 6.78 -7.56 22.43
CA ASP A 272 5.55 -7.23 23.13
C ASP A 272 4.65 -8.49 23.25
N TYR A 273 5.12 -9.45 24.05
CA TYR A 273 4.49 -10.77 24.14
C TYR A 273 3.15 -10.77 24.88
N GLU A 274 2.94 -9.87 25.83
CA GLU A 274 1.70 -9.82 26.62
C GLU A 274 0.52 -9.43 25.73
N ASN A 275 0.67 -8.32 25.00
CA ASN A 275 -0.36 -7.87 24.06
C ASN A 275 -0.53 -8.85 22.89
N ALA A 276 0.54 -9.49 22.42
CA ALA A 276 0.45 -10.53 21.39
C ALA A 276 -0.40 -11.73 21.86
N VAL A 277 -0.24 -12.18 23.11
CA VAL A 277 -1.04 -13.28 23.67
C VAL A 277 -2.52 -12.93 23.78
N GLU A 278 -2.87 -11.69 24.12
CA GLU A 278 -4.26 -11.23 24.19
C GLU A 278 -4.96 -11.24 22.82
N LEU A 279 -4.27 -10.73 21.80
CA LEU A 279 -4.77 -10.79 20.42
C LEU A 279 -4.93 -12.24 19.94
N LEU A 280 -3.97 -13.12 20.24
CA LEU A 280 -4.05 -14.54 19.88
C LEU A 280 -5.18 -15.28 20.59
N LYS A 281 -5.50 -14.93 21.85
CA LYS A 281 -6.68 -15.49 22.54
C LYS A 281 -7.97 -15.13 21.81
N THR A 282 -8.08 -13.87 21.37
CA THR A 282 -9.22 -13.41 20.57
C THR A 282 -9.28 -14.15 19.23
N ALA A 283 -8.14 -14.33 18.56
CA ALA A 283 -8.06 -15.08 17.31
C ALA A 283 -8.44 -16.56 17.47
N MET A 284 -8.00 -17.24 18.54
CA MET A 284 -8.38 -18.64 18.84
C MET A 284 -9.89 -18.81 19.07
N ALA A 285 -10.55 -17.83 19.71
CA ALA A 285 -11.99 -17.87 19.90
C ALA A 285 -12.74 -17.81 18.56
N LEU A 286 -12.23 -17.04 17.59
CA LEU A 286 -12.80 -16.97 16.24
C LEU A 286 -12.50 -18.24 15.44
N SER A 287 -11.24 -18.69 15.41
CA SER A 287 -10.85 -19.87 14.61
C SER A 287 -11.48 -21.17 15.11
N GLY A 288 -11.69 -21.31 16.42
CA GLY A 288 -12.34 -22.50 16.99
C GLY A 288 -13.84 -22.61 16.68
N SER A 289 -14.49 -21.51 16.27
CA SER A 289 -15.92 -21.49 15.95
C SER A 289 -16.24 -21.86 14.50
N VAL A 290 -15.25 -21.82 13.62
CA VAL A 290 -15.44 -21.97 12.18
C VAL A 290 -14.52 -23.05 11.60
N PRO A 291 -15.05 -24.15 11.05
CA PRO A 291 -14.25 -25.23 10.49
C PRO A 291 -13.30 -24.81 9.35
N SER A 292 -13.68 -23.82 8.54
CA SER A 292 -12.85 -23.29 7.44
C SER A 292 -11.53 -22.67 7.92
N LEU A 293 -11.43 -22.35 9.22
CA LEU A 293 -10.23 -21.76 9.85
C LEU A 293 -9.36 -22.76 10.61
N ALA A 294 -9.56 -24.07 10.44
CA ALA A 294 -8.78 -25.09 11.14
C ALA A 294 -7.24 -24.98 10.90
N SER A 295 -6.83 -24.62 9.69
CA SER A 295 -5.41 -24.39 9.36
C SER A 295 -4.82 -23.19 10.12
N TRP A 296 -5.61 -22.13 10.29
CA TRP A 296 -5.24 -20.94 11.06
C TRP A 296 -5.19 -21.25 12.56
N ASP A 297 -6.14 -22.04 13.07
CA ASP A 297 -6.21 -22.41 14.48
C ASP A 297 -4.90 -23.06 14.97
N ALA A 298 -4.33 -23.99 14.18
CA ALA A 298 -3.05 -24.61 14.47
C ALA A 298 -1.89 -23.59 14.53
N LYS A 299 -1.83 -22.66 13.56
CA LYS A 299 -0.81 -21.61 13.50
C LYS A 299 -0.92 -20.65 14.69
N ILE A 300 -2.15 -20.27 15.06
CA ILE A 300 -2.44 -19.36 16.18
C ILE A 300 -2.06 -20.03 17.50
N LYS A 301 -2.45 -21.29 17.72
CA LYS A 301 -2.09 -22.06 18.93
C LYS A 301 -0.57 -22.18 19.09
N LYS A 302 0.14 -22.51 18.01
CA LYS A 302 1.61 -22.59 17.97
C LYS A 302 2.25 -21.26 18.36
N LEU A 303 1.82 -20.17 17.73
CA LEU A 303 2.35 -18.82 18.01
C LEU A 303 2.04 -18.37 19.45
N CYS A 304 0.84 -18.69 19.96
CA CYS A 304 0.42 -18.35 21.32
C CYS A 304 1.27 -19.07 22.38
N ALA A 305 1.53 -20.36 22.19
CA ALA A 305 2.42 -21.12 23.08
C ALA A 305 3.85 -20.54 23.08
N ALA A 306 4.38 -20.21 21.90
CA ALA A 306 5.70 -19.59 21.77
C ALA A 306 5.78 -18.22 22.46
N CYS A 307 4.76 -17.36 22.30
CA CYS A 307 4.71 -16.05 22.95
C CYS A 307 4.64 -16.17 24.48
N LYS A 308 3.82 -17.08 25.01
CA LYS A 308 3.75 -17.35 26.47
C LYS A 308 5.09 -17.80 27.03
N ALA A 309 5.77 -18.73 26.35
CA ALA A 309 7.08 -19.21 26.77
C ALA A 309 8.13 -18.08 26.78
N ARG A 310 8.15 -17.23 25.74
CA ARG A 310 9.05 -16.06 25.66
C ARG A 310 8.73 -15.02 26.74
N ALA A 311 7.45 -14.75 27.02
CA ALA A 311 7.02 -13.84 28.08
C ALA A 311 7.49 -14.31 29.48
N GLU A 312 7.29 -15.58 29.79
CA GLU A 312 7.75 -16.20 31.05
C GLU A 312 9.29 -16.16 31.18
N ALA A 313 10.00 -16.40 30.08
CA ALA A 313 11.46 -16.30 30.06
C ALA A 313 11.95 -14.87 30.34
N LEU A 314 11.30 -13.85 29.76
CA LEU A 314 11.60 -12.44 30.05
C LEU A 314 11.34 -12.10 31.52
N LYS A 315 10.17 -12.46 32.06
CA LYS A 315 9.82 -12.24 33.48
C LYS A 315 10.83 -12.89 34.42
N LYS A 316 11.29 -14.11 34.12
CA LYS A 316 12.35 -14.78 34.89
C LYS A 316 13.68 -14.04 34.80
N ARG A 317 14.04 -13.50 33.63
CA ARG A 317 15.27 -12.70 33.43
C ARG A 317 15.21 -11.39 34.21
N GLU A 318 14.10 -10.67 34.14
CA GLU A 318 13.87 -9.43 34.87
C GLU A 318 13.86 -9.65 36.38
N LYS A 319 13.18 -10.69 36.87
CA LYS A 319 13.20 -11.07 38.29
C LYS A 319 14.62 -11.37 38.78
N LYS A 320 15.42 -12.10 37.99
CA LYS A 320 16.84 -12.35 38.31
C LYS A 320 17.66 -11.06 38.31
N ALA A 321 17.44 -10.16 37.36
CA ALA A 321 18.12 -8.87 37.28
C ALA A 321 17.76 -7.96 38.46
N ALA A 322 16.47 -7.83 38.78
CA ALA A 322 15.97 -7.09 39.94
C ALA A 322 16.52 -7.66 41.26
N LYS A 323 16.57 -9.00 41.41
CA LYS A 323 17.20 -9.63 42.58
C LYS A 323 18.69 -9.32 42.70
N LYS A 324 19.43 -9.19 41.59
CA LYS A 324 20.84 -8.77 41.62
C LYS A 324 21.00 -7.29 42.01
N MET A 325 20.12 -6.41 41.51
CA MET A 325 20.18 -4.96 41.78
C MET A 325 19.70 -4.60 43.20
N PHE A 326 18.62 -5.22 43.66
CA PHE A 326 17.95 -4.86 44.92
C PHE A 326 18.12 -5.90 46.04
N GLY A 327 18.37 -7.17 45.69
CA GLY A 327 18.54 -8.26 46.66
C GLY A 327 19.95 -8.42 47.20
N GLY A 328 20.91 -7.57 46.80
CA GLY A 328 22.32 -7.61 47.22
C GLY A 328 22.63 -6.98 48.59
N GLY A 329 21.65 -6.37 49.27
CA GLY A 329 21.86 -5.73 50.59
C GLY A 329 21.58 -6.61 51.80
N GLY A 330 21.05 -7.82 51.61
CA GLY A 330 20.65 -8.72 52.70
C GLY A 330 21.79 -9.55 53.27
N GLY A 331 22.71 -8.90 53.99
CA GLY A 331 23.37 -9.48 55.17
C GLY A 331 24.12 -10.80 55.02
N LYS A 332 25.30 -10.77 54.41
CA LYS A 332 26.45 -11.32 55.15
C LYS A 332 27.06 -10.13 55.87
N GLU A 333 26.69 -9.95 57.13
CA GLU A 333 27.57 -9.27 58.09
C GLU A 333 28.96 -9.88 57.90
N LYS A 334 29.84 -9.14 57.21
CA LYS A 334 31.25 -9.34 57.39
C LYS A 334 31.48 -9.04 58.86
N LYS A 335 31.60 -10.12 59.66
CA LYS A 335 32.16 -10.08 61.00
C LYS A 335 33.51 -9.38 60.84
N GLU A 336 33.53 -8.09 61.17
CA GLU A 336 34.74 -7.28 61.19
C GLU A 336 35.73 -7.95 62.13
N GLU A 337 36.77 -8.55 61.56
CA GLU A 337 37.99 -8.80 62.30
C GLU A 337 38.63 -7.43 62.56
N LYS A 338 38.52 -6.97 63.80
CA LYS A 338 39.15 -5.77 64.34
C LYS A 338 40.65 -5.74 63.98
N LYS A 339 41.03 -4.99 62.95
CA LYS A 339 42.40 -4.49 62.80
C LYS A 339 42.41 -3.00 63.09
N LYS A 340 42.87 -2.66 64.29
CA LYS A 340 43.18 -1.29 64.72
C LYS A 340 44.21 -0.69 63.75
N VAL A 341 43.82 0.32 62.98
CA VAL A 341 44.78 1.24 62.35
C VAL A 341 44.29 2.66 62.60
N ALA A 342 45.22 3.47 63.10
CA ALA A 342 45.03 4.81 63.60
C ALA A 342 44.63 5.82 62.52
N SER A 343 43.92 6.86 62.98
CA SER A 343 43.56 8.06 62.23
C SER A 343 44.74 8.74 61.54
N PRO A 344 44.45 9.51 60.47
CA PRO A 344 44.70 10.94 60.62
C PRO A 344 43.59 11.86 60.07
N ALA A 345 43.34 12.89 60.88
CA ALA A 345 42.98 14.27 60.59
C ALA A 345 42.16 14.64 59.32
N ARG A 346 40.94 15.14 59.61
CA ARG A 346 40.12 16.07 58.84
C ARG A 346 40.93 17.22 58.20
N LYS A 347 40.64 17.51 56.92
CA LYS A 347 40.56 18.87 56.41
C LYS A 347 39.20 19.07 55.74
N ALA A 348 38.54 20.15 56.13
CA ALA A 348 37.23 20.59 55.68
C ALA A 348 37.35 21.58 54.52
N ALA A 349 36.38 21.56 53.60
CA ALA A 349 35.78 22.67 52.84
C ALA A 349 34.99 22.10 51.63
N PRO A 350 34.14 22.88 50.94
CA PRO A 350 32.95 23.54 51.49
C PRO A 350 31.68 23.19 50.67
N ASP A 351 30.53 23.55 51.24
CA ASP A 351 29.19 23.41 50.68
C ASP A 351 29.05 24.01 49.26
N SER A 352 28.49 23.20 48.35
CA SER A 352 27.94 23.68 47.09
C SER A 352 26.40 23.72 47.19
N PRO A 353 25.76 24.82 46.78
CA PRO A 353 24.33 25.04 46.98
C PRO A 353 23.46 24.22 46.00
N MET A 354 22.33 23.74 46.53
CA MET A 354 21.22 23.16 45.80
C MET A 354 20.73 24.09 44.68
N SER A 355 20.70 23.58 43.46
CA SER A 355 19.99 24.21 42.34
C SER A 355 18.48 24.17 42.56
N PRO A 356 17.73 25.25 42.27
CA PRO A 356 16.30 25.29 42.44
C PRO A 356 15.57 24.45 41.39
N ILE A 357 14.53 23.76 41.86
CA ILE A 357 13.56 23.01 41.07
C ILE A 357 12.81 23.99 40.15
N PRO A 358 12.77 23.78 38.83
CA PRO A 358 12.00 24.65 37.94
C PRO A 358 10.49 24.49 38.17
N PRO A 359 9.71 25.58 38.03
CA PRO A 359 8.28 25.54 38.28
C PRO A 359 7.54 24.68 37.24
N ARG A 360 6.54 23.97 37.76
CA ARG A 360 5.54 23.18 37.05
C ARG A 360 4.73 24.08 36.12
N PHE A 361 4.88 23.89 34.80
CA PHE A 361 4.07 24.54 33.78
C PHE A 361 2.62 24.02 33.87
N GLU A 362 1.67 24.93 34.10
CA GLU A 362 0.25 24.71 33.82
C GLU A 362 -0.03 25.07 32.35
N PRO A 363 -0.73 24.24 31.57
CA PRO A 363 -1.07 24.57 30.20
C PRO A 363 -2.28 25.53 30.20
N LYS A 364 -2.03 26.82 29.96
CA LYS A 364 -3.07 27.75 29.52
C LYS A 364 -3.30 27.53 28.02
N GLY A 365 -4.53 27.19 27.66
CA GLY A 365 -4.97 27.10 26.28
C GLY A 365 -5.09 28.49 25.66
N GLU A 366 -4.27 28.75 24.64
CA GLU A 366 -4.50 29.77 23.64
C GLU A 366 -4.42 29.11 22.25
N LEU A 367 -5.52 29.22 21.50
CA LEU A 367 -5.65 28.78 20.13
C LEU A 367 -4.76 29.67 19.23
N ILE A 368 -3.68 29.09 18.72
CA ILE A 368 -2.91 29.67 17.61
C ILE A 368 -3.52 29.12 16.31
N PRO A 369 -3.97 29.97 15.36
CA PRO A 369 -4.44 29.50 14.05
C PRO A 369 -3.26 28.94 13.23
N PRO A 370 -3.50 27.94 12.36
CA PRO A 370 -2.43 27.32 11.58
C PRO A 370 -1.81 28.32 10.59
N PRO A 371 -0.47 28.34 10.44
CA PRO A 371 0.18 29.15 9.42
C PRO A 371 -0.06 28.57 8.03
N ALA A 372 -0.40 29.45 7.09
CA ALA A 372 -0.65 29.16 5.69
C ALA A 372 0.53 28.41 5.05
N GLU A 373 0.21 27.33 4.34
CA GLU A 373 1.11 26.51 3.55
C GLU A 373 1.84 27.33 2.47
N LYS A 374 3.17 27.36 2.54
CA LYS A 374 4.02 27.56 1.36
C LYS A 374 4.73 26.24 1.08
N ILE A 375 4.19 25.48 0.13
CA ILE A 375 4.83 24.31 -0.45
C ILE A 375 6.07 24.82 -1.20
N LYS A 376 7.26 24.60 -0.64
CA LYS A 376 8.52 24.70 -1.37
C LYS A 376 8.85 23.34 -1.95
N GLU A 377 9.01 23.30 -3.26
CA GLU A 377 9.50 22.15 -4.03
C GLU A 377 10.87 21.70 -3.49
N PHE A 378 10.96 20.45 -3.02
CA PHE A 378 12.21 19.80 -2.67
C PHE A 378 12.77 19.10 -3.91
N GLY A 379 13.61 19.83 -4.67
CA GLY A 379 14.56 19.25 -5.62
C GLY A 379 15.90 19.05 -4.91
N GLY A 380 16.16 17.83 -4.41
CA GLY A 380 17.42 17.46 -3.76
C GLY A 380 18.27 16.59 -4.67
N GLU A 381 19.42 17.13 -5.10
CA GLU A 381 20.52 16.46 -5.79
C GLU A 381 21.08 15.28 -4.98
N VAL A 382 21.16 14.10 -5.61
CA VAL A 382 21.83 12.92 -5.05
C VAL A 382 23.34 13.07 -5.26
N LYS A 383 24.08 13.36 -4.20
CA LYS A 383 25.55 13.20 -4.17
C LYS A 383 25.89 11.71 -4.11
N LYS A 384 26.69 11.25 -5.08
CA LYS A 384 27.37 9.94 -5.03
C LYS A 384 28.30 9.92 -3.83
N VAL A 385 28.16 8.89 -2.99
CA VAL A 385 29.14 8.56 -1.95
C VAL A 385 29.92 7.36 -2.46
N ASP A 386 31.22 7.56 -2.66
CA ASP A 386 32.18 6.51 -2.94
C ASP A 386 32.35 5.64 -1.69
N VAL A 387 32.14 4.33 -1.84
CA VAL A 387 32.32 3.35 -0.77
C VAL A 387 33.76 2.84 -0.84
N GLU A 388 34.60 3.35 0.07
CA GLU A 388 35.90 2.76 0.36
C GLU A 388 35.75 1.42 1.09
N LYS A 389 36.58 0.47 0.68
CA LYS A 389 36.55 -0.94 1.04
C LYS A 389 37.51 -1.16 2.21
N GLU A 390 37.00 -1.16 3.44
CA GLU A 390 37.78 -1.57 4.61
C GLU A 390 37.82 -3.10 4.74
N LYS A 391 39.04 -3.63 4.86
CA LYS A 391 39.35 -5.02 5.20
C LYS A 391 39.31 -5.16 6.72
N GLU A 392 38.37 -5.92 7.24
CA GLU A 392 38.43 -6.41 8.62
C GLU A 392 39.12 -7.78 8.70
N LYS A 393 39.98 -7.90 9.71
CA LYS A 393 40.74 -9.09 10.11
C LYS A 393 39.84 -10.01 10.94
N GLU A 394 39.83 -11.28 10.57
CA GLU A 394 39.30 -12.37 11.38
C GLU A 394 40.10 -12.51 12.69
N LYS A 395 39.36 -12.62 13.81
CA LYS A 395 39.84 -13.26 15.04
C LYS A 395 38.89 -14.41 15.34
N GLU A 396 39.43 -15.62 15.31
CA GLU A 396 38.80 -16.85 15.74
C GLU A 396 38.45 -16.77 17.23
N GLY A 397 37.22 -17.17 17.56
CA GLY A 397 36.75 -17.45 18.90
C GLY A 397 35.66 -18.51 18.80
N GLU A 398 35.96 -19.71 19.32
CA GLU A 398 35.05 -20.84 19.43
C GLU A 398 33.75 -20.45 20.16
N GLU A 399 32.60 -20.69 19.54
CA GLU A 399 31.33 -20.87 20.25
C GLU A 399 30.63 -22.13 19.75
N GLU A 400 30.08 -22.85 20.74
CA GLU A 400 29.48 -24.18 20.66
C GLU A 400 28.31 -24.26 19.68
N GLY A 401 28.31 -25.34 18.89
CA GLY A 401 27.29 -25.66 17.90
C GLY A 401 25.91 -25.84 18.52
N VAL A 402 24.96 -25.03 18.05
CA VAL A 402 23.52 -25.31 18.15
C VAL A 402 23.05 -25.60 16.73
N ASP A 403 22.70 -26.87 16.49
CA ASP A 403 22.13 -27.37 15.24
C ASP A 403 20.98 -26.49 14.74
N SER A 404 21.16 -25.91 13.56
CA SER A 404 20.12 -25.18 12.84
C SER A 404 19.87 -25.77 11.45
N GLU A 405 19.67 -27.08 11.36
CA GLU A 405 19.07 -27.72 10.19
C GLU A 405 17.54 -27.78 10.36
N ARG A 406 16.83 -26.69 10.05
CA ARG A 406 15.38 -26.77 9.78
C ARG A 406 14.81 -25.52 9.11
N LYS A 407 15.02 -25.30 7.81
CA LYS A 407 14.20 -24.35 7.01
C LYS A 407 14.23 -24.61 5.49
N GLU A 408 13.55 -25.65 5.00
CA GLU A 408 13.20 -25.71 3.55
C GLU A 408 11.76 -26.19 3.25
N GLU A 409 10.94 -26.57 4.23
CA GLU A 409 9.62 -27.18 3.95
C GLU A 409 8.41 -26.22 3.94
N GLU A 410 8.57 -24.91 4.17
CA GLU A 410 7.44 -23.96 4.23
C GLU A 410 7.11 -23.23 2.90
N GLU A 411 7.87 -23.44 1.81
CA GLU A 411 7.69 -22.67 0.57
C GLU A 411 6.52 -23.10 -0.34
N VAL A 412 5.98 -24.32 -0.18
CA VAL A 412 5.01 -24.90 -1.15
C VAL A 412 3.53 -24.54 -0.85
N GLY A 413 3.23 -23.94 0.30
CA GLY A 413 1.84 -23.71 0.75
C GLY A 413 1.16 -22.43 0.24
N PHE A 414 1.90 -21.50 -0.37
CA PHE A 414 1.41 -20.12 -0.56
C PHE A 414 0.23 -19.98 -1.53
N LEU A 415 0.23 -20.70 -2.65
CA LEU A 415 -0.86 -20.68 -3.63
C LEU A 415 -2.08 -21.48 -3.17
N ALA A 416 -1.87 -22.50 -2.32
CA ALA A 416 -2.95 -23.33 -1.78
C ALA A 416 -3.77 -22.59 -0.71
N GLU A 417 -3.12 -21.79 0.15
CA GLU A 417 -3.80 -21.07 1.25
C GLU A 417 -4.58 -19.82 0.81
N HIS A 418 -4.36 -19.35 -0.42
CA HIS A 418 -5.12 -18.26 -1.05
C HIS A 418 -5.89 -18.72 -2.30
N GLY A 419 -6.09 -20.03 -2.45
CA GLY A 419 -6.73 -20.68 -3.60
C GLY A 419 -8.18 -20.24 -3.87
N GLU A 420 -8.87 -19.64 -2.91
CA GLU A 420 -10.23 -19.10 -3.12
C GLU A 420 -10.26 -17.97 -4.17
N ALA A 421 -9.19 -17.18 -4.30
CA ALA A 421 -9.07 -16.19 -5.37
C ALA A 421 -8.76 -16.81 -6.75
N LEU A 422 -8.13 -18.00 -6.75
CA LEU A 422 -7.85 -18.78 -7.97
C LEU A 422 -9.06 -19.64 -8.39
N LEU A 423 -9.91 -20.06 -7.47
CA LEU A 423 -11.14 -20.81 -7.75
C LEU A 423 -12.13 -19.98 -8.58
N VAL A 424 -12.22 -18.67 -8.34
CA VAL A 424 -13.05 -17.76 -9.16
C VAL A 424 -12.49 -17.63 -10.58
N LEU A 425 -11.16 -17.63 -10.76
CA LEU A 425 -10.52 -17.62 -12.08
C LEU A 425 -10.63 -18.99 -12.79
N GLY A 426 -10.53 -20.09 -12.04
CA GLY A 426 -10.66 -21.45 -12.56
C GLY A 426 -12.07 -21.79 -13.03
N VAL A 427 -13.10 -21.40 -12.27
CA VAL A 427 -14.51 -21.57 -12.69
C VAL A 427 -14.84 -20.71 -13.91
N GLY A 428 -14.27 -19.49 -13.98
CA GLY A 428 -14.37 -18.64 -15.18
C GLY A 428 -13.73 -19.27 -16.42
N ALA A 429 -12.52 -19.83 -16.29
CA ALA A 429 -11.81 -20.47 -17.39
C ALA A 429 -12.52 -21.74 -17.90
N VAL A 430 -13.08 -22.56 -16.99
CA VAL A 430 -13.88 -23.73 -17.36
C VAL A 430 -15.18 -23.32 -18.05
N ALA A 431 -15.87 -22.29 -17.57
CA ALA A 431 -17.09 -21.79 -18.20
C ALA A 431 -16.81 -21.23 -19.62
N ILE A 432 -15.72 -20.51 -19.82
CA ILE A 432 -15.29 -20.01 -21.13
C ILE A 432 -14.93 -21.16 -22.07
N ALA A 433 -14.21 -22.18 -21.60
CA ALA A 433 -13.90 -23.37 -22.39
C ALA A 433 -15.16 -24.16 -22.79
N LEU A 434 -16.16 -24.23 -21.91
CA LEU A 434 -17.44 -24.90 -22.17
C LEU A 434 -18.29 -24.14 -23.19
N ILE A 435 -18.31 -22.80 -23.12
CA ILE A 435 -18.97 -21.94 -24.12
C ILE A 435 -18.28 -22.04 -25.48
N ALA A 436 -16.94 -22.04 -25.51
CA ALA A 436 -16.17 -22.22 -26.74
C ALA A 436 -16.38 -23.61 -27.37
N TRP A 437 -16.52 -24.66 -26.54
CA TRP A 437 -16.82 -26.01 -27.01
C TRP A 437 -18.24 -26.13 -27.55
N LEU A 438 -19.23 -25.52 -26.90
CA LEU A 438 -20.62 -25.50 -27.36
C LEU A 438 -20.83 -24.70 -28.65
N ARG A 439 -19.97 -23.72 -28.97
CA ARG A 439 -20.01 -22.98 -30.25
C ARG A 439 -19.38 -23.71 -31.43
N LYS A 440 -18.60 -24.78 -31.19
CA LYS A 440 -17.97 -25.59 -32.24
C LYS A 440 -18.80 -26.80 -32.67
N LYS A 441 -19.91 -27.06 -31.99
CA LYS A 441 -20.95 -28.01 -32.42
C LYS A 441 -22.09 -27.23 -33.03
#